data_AF-A0A957MB86-F1
#
_entry.id   AF-A0A957MB86-F1
#
_cell.length_a   1.000
_cell.length_b   1.000
_cell.length_c   1.000
_cell.angle_alpha   90.00
_cell.angle_beta   90.00
_cell.angle_gamma   90.00
#
_symmetry.space_group_name_H-M   'P 1'
#
loop_
_entity.id
_entity.type
_entity.pdbx_description
1 polymer ?
#
loop_
_entity_poly.entity_id
_entity_poly.type
_entity_poly.pdbx_seq_one_letter_code
_entity_poly.pdbx_strand_id
1 'polypeptide(L)' 'MPVTLKDIAERVGKSVPTVSRALGNFEDISPETRAEVQRVAREMGYEPSAT' A
#
# COMPACT_ATOMS: atom_id res chain seq x y z
N MET A 1 3.05 -7.13 -15.63
CA MET A 1 3.99 -6.21 -14.95
C MET A 1 3.70 -6.32 -13.46
N PRO A 2 4.69 -6.44 -12.57
CA PRO A 2 4.44 -6.48 -11.14
C PRO A 2 3.84 -5.15 -10.72
N VAL A 3 2.82 -5.20 -9.86
CA VAL A 3 2.25 -4.00 -9.26
C VAL A 3 3.32 -3.35 -8.39
N THR A 4 3.52 -2.05 -8.53
CA THR A 4 4.47 -1.33 -7.69
C THR A 4 3.76 -0.55 -6.60
N LEU A 5 4.51 -0.13 -5.57
CA LEU A 5 4.03 0.81 -4.56
C LEU A 5 3.47 2.10 -5.18
N LYS A 6 4.00 2.49 -6.35
CA LYS A 6 3.59 3.69 -7.08
C LYS A 6 2.18 3.51 -7.66
N ASP A 7 1.90 2.36 -8.27
CA ASP A 7 0.56 2.05 -8.79
C ASP A 7 -0.49 2.03 -7.67
N ILE A 8 -0.16 1.43 -6.51
CA ILE A 8 -1.07 1.42 -5.36
C ILE A 8 -1.27 2.85 -4.82
N ALA A 9 -0.21 3.65 -4.75
CA ALA A 9 -0.29 5.04 -4.33
C ALA A 9 -1.21 5.87 -5.23
N GLU A 10 -1.09 5.71 -6.54
CA GLU A 10 -1.98 6.36 -7.51
C GLU A 10 -3.43 5.88 -7.38
N ARG A 11 -3.65 4.58 -7.11
CA ARG A 11 -4.98 3.99 -6.95
C ARG A 11 -5.71 4.47 -5.69
N VAL A 12 -4.98 4.57 -4.58
CA VAL A 12 -5.51 4.98 -3.26
C VAL A 12 -5.53 6.52 -3.14
N GLY A 13 -4.87 7.25 -4.06
CA GLY A 13 -4.74 8.70 -3.99
C GLY A 13 -3.86 9.15 -2.81
N LYS A 14 -2.84 8.36 -2.49
CA LYS A 14 -1.89 8.62 -1.40
C LYS A 14 -0.47 8.72 -1.95
N SER A 15 0.46 9.22 -1.15
CA SER A 15 1.87 9.24 -1.55
C SER A 15 2.49 7.85 -1.40
N VAL A 16 3.46 7.52 -2.26
CA VAL A 16 4.29 6.29 -2.16
C VAL A 16 4.81 6.02 -0.74
N PRO A 17 5.36 7.02 0.00
CA PRO A 17 5.78 6.80 1.40
C PRO A 17 4.62 6.46 2.34
N THR A 18 3.41 6.97 2.10
CA THR A 18 2.21 6.65 2.88
C THR A 18 1.81 5.18 2.67
N VAL A 19 1.82 4.71 1.42
CA VAL A 19 1.53 3.31 1.07
C VAL A 19 2.60 2.38 1.64
N SER A 20 3.88 2.75 1.52
CA SER A 20 5.00 2.01 2.12
C SER A 20 4.83 1.86 3.64
N ARG A 21 4.51 2.96 4.33
CA ARG A 21 4.22 2.95 5.77
C ARG A 21 2.98 2.13 6.13
N ALA A 22 1.93 2.21 5.31
CA ALA A 22 0.70 1.44 5.51
C ALA A 22 0.95 -0.08 5.38
N LEU A 23 1.72 -0.49 4.37
CA LEU A 23 2.11 -1.89 4.19
C LEU A 23 3.06 -2.37 5.28
N GLY A 24 3.94 -1.48 5.76
CA GLY A 24 4.86 -1.73 6.87
C GLY A 24 4.25 -1.66 8.28
N ASN A 25 2.92 -1.54 8.42
CA ASN A 25 2.23 -1.43 9.73
C ASN A 25 2.72 -0.29 10.64
N PHE A 26 3.22 0.81 10.07
CA PHE A 26 3.66 1.95 10.86
C PHE A 26 2.49 2.62 11.61
N GLU A 27 2.75 3.05 12.85
CA GLU A 27 1.77 3.69 13.75
C GLU A 27 1.34 5.09 13.28
N ASP A 28 2.12 5.73 12.40
CA ASP A 28 1.80 7.01 11.75
C ASP A 28 0.61 6.96 10.79
N ILE A 29 0.10 5.78 10.43
CA ILE A 29 -1.01 5.62 9.48
C ILE A 29 -2.27 5.15 10.19
N SER A 30 -3.35 5.90 10.00
CA SER A 30 -4.68 5.56 10.50
C SER A 30 -5.07 4.13 10.09
N PRO A 31 -5.69 3.36 11.00
CA PRO A 31 -6.07 1.97 10.72
C PRO A 31 -7.00 1.84 9.51
N GLU A 32 -7.85 2.84 9.26
CA GLU A 32 -8.72 2.93 8.09
C GLU A 32 -7.92 3.01 6.77
N THR A 33 -6.94 3.92 6.71
CA THR A 33 -6.06 4.06 5.54
C THR A 33 -5.22 2.81 5.33
N ARG A 34 -4.75 2.19 6.41
CA ARG A 34 -4.01 0.93 6.35
C ARG A 34 -4.85 -0.18 5.73
N ALA A 35 -6.08 -0.35 6.21
CA ALA A 35 -7.00 -1.36 5.68
C ALA A 35 -7.32 -1.12 4.21
N GLU A 36 -7.54 0.14 3.81
CA GLU A 36 -7.78 0.52 2.41
C GLU A 36 -6.58 0.17 1.52
N VAL A 37 -5.36 0.57 1.92
CA VAL A 37 -4.13 0.27 1.18
C VAL A 37 -3.91 -1.23 1.07
N GLN A 38 -4.05 -1.99 2.16
CA GLN A 38 -3.90 -3.44 2.16
C GLN A 38 -4.94 -4.13 1.28
N ARG A 39 -6.18 -3.64 1.28
CA ARG A 39 -7.24 -4.17 0.40
C ARG A 39 -6.88 -3.94 -1.06
N VAL A 40 -6.54 -2.69 -1.43
CA VAL A 40 -6.19 -2.35 -2.81
C VAL A 40 -4.94 -3.10 -3.27
N ALA A 41 -3.91 -3.18 -2.42
CA ALA A 41 -2.70 -3.96 -2.70
C ALA A 41 -3.06 -5.43 -2.99
N ARG A 42 -3.93 -6.04 -2.17
CA ARG A 42 -4.37 -7.43 -2.37
C ARG A 42 -5.22 -7.61 -3.63
N GLU A 43 -6.14 -6.69 -3.91
CA GLU A 43 -6.97 -6.69 -5.14
C GLU A 43 -6.13 -6.55 -6.41
N MET A 44 -5.06 -5.77 -6.33
CA MET A 44 -4.13 -5.58 -7.44
C MET A 44 -3.15 -6.74 -7.60
N GLY A 45 -3.06 -7.67 -6.65
CA GLY A 45 -2.03 -8.73 -6.67
C GLY A 45 -0.64 -8.19 -6.36
N TYR A 46 -0.55 -7.12 -5.56
CA TYR A 46 0.72 -6.67 -5.01
C TYR A 46 1.22 -7.67 -3.99
N GLU A 47 2.25 -8.42 -4.36
CA GLU A 47 3.05 -9.20 -3.45
C GLU A 47 4.24 -8.34 -3.02
N PRO A 48 4.36 -7.98 -1.72
CA PRO A 48 5.58 -7.37 -1.25
C PRO A 48 6.70 -8.37 -1.52
N SER A 49 7.63 -8.01 -2.40
CA SER A 49 8.83 -8.79 -2.66
C SER A 49 9.57 -8.92 -1.34
N ALA A 50 9.35 -10.02 -0.64
CA ALA A 50 10.07 -10.36 0.57
C ALA A 50 11.53 -10.60 0.17
N THR A 51 12.38 -9.59 0.40
CA THR A 51 13.83 -9.70 0.46
C THR A 51 14.25 -9.16 1.82
#